data_AF-A0A962MGQ4-F1
#
_entry.id   AF-A0A962MGQ4-F1
#
_cell.length_a   1.000
_cell.length_b   1.000
_cell.length_c   1.000
_cell.angle_alpha   90.00
_cell.angle_beta   90.00
_cell.angle_gamma   90.00
#
_symmetry.space_group_name_H-M   'P 1'
#
loop_
_entity.id
_entity.type
_entity.pdbx_description
1 polymer ?
#
loop_
_entity_poly.entity_id
_entity_poly.type
_entity_poly.pdbx_seq_one_letter_code
_entity_poly.pdbx_strand_id
1 'polypeptide(L)'
;ISIISKLIAGDISFVAALTNATHLQIESCDAELDVAALQNNTALERLFLNNTLAYGDGGAAFAPLVNLLTLQYHTTDVATDISELATLTKLTNLRINDTPATGDIVSLYVLSDLTAIIVSRTDIGCSSGVMNWPAIRSISLDNSWTQPEVDAFVNALYILWVSGLTYATPTCYIGGSNAAPSGTYQAANPPTTPLEKIYTMVNDNTSTGNNTFSSFTYTTP
;
A
#
# COMPACT_ATOMS: atom_id res chain seq x y z
N ILE A 1 12.46 15.38 12.37
CA ILE A 1 11.61 16.38 13.06
C ILE A 1 10.23 15.78 13.28
N SER A 2 9.63 16.07 14.44
CA SER A 2 8.29 15.61 14.77
C SER A 2 7.44 16.79 15.23
N ILE A 3 6.27 16.96 14.61
CA ILE A 3 5.28 18.01 14.88
C ILE A 3 3.99 17.27 15.25
N ILE A 4 3.72 17.15 16.55
CA ILE A 4 2.58 16.36 17.06
C ILE A 4 1.76 17.24 17.99
N SER A 5 0.89 18.08 17.43
CA SER A 5 0.03 18.97 18.22
C SER A 5 -1.03 19.65 17.37
N LYS A 6 -2.28 19.59 17.82
CA LYS A 6 -3.40 20.38 17.25
C LYS A 6 -3.31 21.87 17.58
N LEU A 7 -2.41 22.26 18.49
CA LEU A 7 -2.22 23.66 18.85
C LEU A 7 -1.29 24.40 17.87
N ILE A 8 -0.65 23.66 16.95
CA ILE A 8 0.13 24.25 15.87
C ILE A 8 -0.82 24.44 14.69
N ALA A 9 -1.03 25.70 14.32
CA ALA A 9 -1.89 26.14 13.22
C ALA A 9 -1.15 27.17 12.37
N GLY A 10 -1.62 27.37 11.13
CA GLY A 10 -0.94 28.20 10.13
C GLY A 10 -0.10 27.36 9.17
N ASP A 11 0.79 28.01 8.41
CA ASP A 11 1.62 27.36 7.41
C ASP A 11 2.91 26.80 8.03
N ILE A 12 3.22 25.53 7.73
CA ILE A 12 4.46 24.85 8.15
C ILE A 12 5.43 24.61 7.00
N SER A 13 5.34 25.36 5.90
CA SER A 13 6.25 25.33 4.75
C SER A 13 7.73 25.51 5.10
N PHE A 14 8.06 25.97 6.31
CA PHE A 14 9.43 25.93 6.85
C PHE A 14 10.06 24.53 6.80
N VAL A 15 9.26 23.46 6.72
CA VAL A 15 9.78 22.09 6.56
C VAL A 15 10.64 21.93 5.30
N ALA A 16 10.45 22.77 4.28
CA ALA A 16 11.28 22.82 3.08
C ALA A 16 12.76 23.15 3.39
N ALA A 17 13.03 23.84 4.50
CA ALA A 17 14.40 24.17 4.93
C ALA A 17 15.12 22.99 5.60
N LEU A 18 14.39 21.90 5.92
CA LEU A 18 14.92 20.74 6.64
C LEU A 18 15.57 19.72 5.70
N THR A 19 16.44 20.18 4.80
CA THR A 19 16.98 19.37 3.68
C THR A 19 17.83 18.18 4.15
N ASN A 20 18.39 18.23 5.36
CA ASN A 20 19.17 17.15 5.96
C ASN A 20 18.33 16.20 6.85
N ALA A 21 17.02 16.42 6.97
CA ALA A 21 16.17 15.56 7.78
C ALA A 21 15.97 14.20 7.10
N THR A 22 16.22 13.12 7.85
CA THR A 22 15.95 11.74 7.41
C THR A 22 14.59 11.24 7.89
N HIS A 23 13.97 11.93 8.84
CA HIS A 23 12.66 11.61 9.40
C HIS A 23 11.84 12.88 9.54
N LEU A 24 10.65 12.90 8.95
CA LEU A 24 9.64 13.94 9.16
C LEU A 24 8.32 13.28 9.56
N GLN A 25 7.80 13.69 10.70
CA GLN A 25 6.52 13.23 11.21
C GLN A 25 5.68 14.44 11.59
N ILE A 26 4.49 14.52 11.00
CA ILE A 26 3.49 15.54 11.28
C ILE A 26 2.21 14.78 11.57
N GLU A 27 1.73 14.87 12.80
CA GLU A 27 0.57 14.11 13.24
C GLU A 27 -0.40 14.96 14.06
N SER A 28 -1.69 14.79 13.80
CA SER A 28 -2.75 15.49 14.53
C SER A 28 -2.46 16.99 14.63
N CYS A 29 -2.20 17.61 13.48
CA CYS A 29 -1.75 18.99 13.35
C CYS A 29 -2.74 19.78 12.50
N ASP A 30 -3.19 20.93 12.99
CA ASP A 30 -4.15 21.80 12.29
C ASP A 30 -3.41 22.86 11.44
N ALA A 31 -2.12 22.64 11.20
CA ALA A 31 -1.31 23.44 10.28
C ALA A 31 -1.46 22.93 8.85
N GLU A 32 -1.49 23.87 7.92
CA GLU A 32 -1.53 23.61 6.48
C GLU A 32 -0.12 23.28 5.96
N LEU A 33 -0.04 22.30 5.07
CA LEU A 33 1.18 21.94 4.37
C LEU A 33 0.86 21.60 2.92
N ASP A 34 1.29 22.44 1.99
CA ASP A 34 1.43 22.03 0.59
C ASP A 34 2.60 21.05 0.48
N VAL A 35 2.34 19.81 0.10
CA VAL A 35 3.37 18.78 0.00
C VAL A 35 4.44 19.09 -1.06
N ALA A 36 4.18 20.00 -2.00
CA ALA A 36 5.21 20.48 -2.94
C ALA A 36 6.42 21.12 -2.23
N ALA A 37 6.25 21.59 -0.99
CA ALA A 37 7.34 22.07 -0.15
C ALA A 37 8.38 20.98 0.18
N LEU A 38 8.00 19.69 0.10
CA LEU A 38 8.84 18.56 0.46
C LEU A 38 9.78 18.08 -0.64
N GLN A 39 9.62 18.55 -1.88
CA GLN A 39 10.36 18.04 -3.05
C GLN A 39 11.89 18.10 -2.93
N ASN A 40 12.42 18.98 -2.07
CA ASN A 40 13.86 19.16 -1.83
C ASN A 40 14.38 18.42 -0.59
N ASN A 41 13.52 17.76 0.20
CA ASN A 41 13.91 16.99 1.38
C ASN A 41 14.44 15.59 1.00
N THR A 42 15.31 15.49 0.01
CA THR A 42 15.75 14.23 -0.62
C THR A 42 16.53 13.28 0.29
N ALA A 43 16.93 13.74 1.49
CA ALA A 43 17.49 12.91 2.55
C ALA A 43 16.44 12.10 3.34
N LEU A 44 15.14 12.36 3.14
CA LEU A 44 14.08 11.67 3.88
C LEU A 44 14.09 10.16 3.61
N GLU A 45 14.11 9.40 4.70
CA GLU A 45 13.91 7.95 4.74
C GLU A 45 12.52 7.59 5.29
N ARG A 46 11.94 8.46 6.10
CA ARG A 46 10.61 8.25 6.70
C ARG A 46 9.78 9.53 6.67
N LEU A 47 8.58 9.43 6.11
CA LEU A 47 7.60 10.51 6.05
C LEU A 47 6.27 10.02 6.61
N PHE A 48 5.75 10.75 7.61
CA PHE A 48 4.45 10.52 8.23
C PHE A 48 3.62 11.82 8.20
N LEU A 49 2.46 11.79 7.56
CA LEU A 49 1.48 12.90 7.49
C LEU A 49 0.10 12.37 7.90
N ASN A 50 -0.17 12.36 9.21
CA ASN A 50 -1.29 11.62 9.80
C ASN A 50 -2.29 12.55 10.48
N ASN A 51 -3.54 12.58 10.04
CA ASN A 51 -4.55 13.52 10.55
C ASN A 51 -4.04 14.97 10.48
N THR A 52 -3.70 15.43 9.28
CA THR A 52 -3.15 16.77 9.05
C THR A 52 -3.93 17.48 7.95
N LEU A 53 -3.81 18.81 7.89
CA LEU A 53 -4.28 19.61 6.75
C LEU A 53 -3.23 19.65 5.62
N ALA A 54 -2.51 18.54 5.42
CA ALA A 54 -1.59 18.44 4.28
C ALA A 54 -2.40 18.23 3.00
N TYR A 55 -2.01 18.93 1.93
CA TYR A 55 -2.69 18.90 0.64
C TYR A 55 -1.70 18.99 -0.52
N GLY A 56 -2.19 18.82 -1.74
CA GLY A 56 -1.40 18.98 -2.97
C GLY A 56 -1.11 17.65 -3.67
N ASP A 57 -0.31 17.72 -4.73
CA ASP A 57 0.08 16.56 -5.53
C ASP A 57 1.24 15.80 -4.86
N GLY A 58 0.89 14.72 -4.17
CA GLY A 58 1.83 13.82 -3.52
C GLY A 58 2.70 13.04 -4.48
N GLY A 59 2.25 12.74 -5.70
CA GLY A 59 3.07 11.98 -6.64
C GLY A 59 4.25 12.81 -7.14
N ALA A 60 3.99 14.06 -7.57
CA ALA A 60 5.06 15.01 -7.90
C ALA A 60 5.94 15.37 -6.68
N ALA A 61 5.34 15.57 -5.51
CA ALA A 61 6.07 15.95 -4.31
C ALA A 61 6.97 14.84 -3.75
N PHE A 62 6.55 13.58 -3.82
CA PHE A 62 7.26 12.46 -3.23
C PHE A 62 8.22 11.77 -4.19
N ALA A 63 8.02 11.85 -5.52
CA ALA A 63 8.90 11.23 -6.50
C ALA A 63 10.41 11.56 -6.32
N PRO A 64 10.84 12.78 -5.94
CA PRO A 64 12.25 13.08 -5.66
C PRO A 64 12.81 12.42 -4.39
N LEU A 65 11.95 11.92 -3.50
CA LEU A 65 12.30 11.37 -2.18
C LEU A 65 12.73 9.90 -2.27
N VAL A 66 13.64 9.60 -3.20
CA VAL A 66 14.06 8.23 -3.58
C VAL A 66 14.73 7.43 -2.45
N ASN A 67 15.00 8.05 -1.31
CA ASN A 67 15.53 7.40 -0.11
C ASN A 67 14.44 6.90 0.85
N LEU A 68 13.16 7.16 0.57
CA LEU A 68 12.06 6.73 1.43
C LEU A 68 12.02 5.21 1.58
N LEU A 69 12.11 4.78 2.84
CA LEU A 69 11.86 3.43 3.31
C LEU A 69 10.43 3.28 3.81
N THR A 70 9.85 4.37 4.32
CA THR A 70 8.49 4.43 4.86
C THR A 70 7.79 5.69 4.40
N LEU A 71 6.65 5.50 3.72
CA LEU A 71 5.72 6.57 3.38
C LEU A 71 4.37 6.24 4.02
N GLN A 72 3.90 7.13 4.89
CA GLN A 72 2.61 7.00 5.53
C GLN A 72 1.90 8.34 5.51
N TYR A 73 0.69 8.35 4.97
CA TYR A 73 -0.21 9.48 5.14
C TYR A 73 -1.64 8.98 5.24
N HIS A 74 -2.38 9.55 6.18
CA HIS A 74 -3.78 9.20 6.36
C HIS A 74 -4.60 10.38 6.84
N THR A 75 -5.85 10.45 6.38
CA THR A 75 -6.76 11.57 6.70
C THR A 75 -6.09 12.90 6.35
N THR A 76 -5.80 13.06 5.06
CA THR A 76 -5.20 14.26 4.46
C THR A 76 -5.83 14.53 3.10
N ASP A 77 -5.66 15.76 2.57
CA ASP A 77 -6.11 16.15 1.24
C ASP A 77 -4.99 16.01 0.19
N VAL A 78 -3.99 15.14 0.47
CA VAL A 78 -2.90 14.83 -0.47
C VAL A 78 -3.43 13.92 -1.56
N ALA A 79 -3.57 14.47 -2.77
CA ALA A 79 -3.93 13.72 -3.95
C ALA A 79 -2.69 13.02 -4.51
N THR A 80 -2.81 11.77 -4.94
CA THR A 80 -1.66 11.01 -5.47
C THR A 80 -2.13 10.01 -6.49
N ASP A 81 -1.64 10.11 -7.73
CA ASP A 81 -1.63 8.95 -8.62
C ASP A 81 -0.53 8.01 -8.14
N ILE A 82 -0.92 6.85 -7.62
CA ILE A 82 0.05 5.94 -7.00
C ILE A 82 1.08 5.38 -7.99
N SER A 83 0.84 5.48 -9.31
CA SER A 83 1.84 5.06 -10.30
C SER A 83 3.14 5.85 -10.20
N GLU A 84 3.10 7.09 -9.70
CA GLU A 84 4.29 7.93 -9.51
C GLU A 84 5.16 7.46 -8.34
N LEU A 85 4.56 6.73 -7.37
CA LEU A 85 5.27 6.15 -6.24
C LEU A 85 6.10 4.91 -6.63
N ALA A 86 5.91 4.36 -7.83
CA ALA A 86 6.71 3.22 -8.33
C ALA A 86 8.20 3.55 -8.46
N THR A 87 8.56 4.85 -8.48
CA THR A 87 9.95 5.34 -8.48
C THR A 87 10.64 5.18 -7.13
N LEU A 88 9.89 5.02 -6.03
CA LEU A 88 10.38 4.90 -4.66
C LEU A 88 10.79 3.46 -4.35
N THR A 89 11.76 2.95 -5.11
CA THR A 89 12.15 1.52 -5.13
C THR A 89 12.68 0.97 -3.80
N LYS A 90 13.04 1.83 -2.84
CA LYS A 90 13.46 1.46 -1.49
C LYS A 90 12.30 1.34 -0.49
N LEU A 91 11.05 1.59 -0.90
CA LEU A 91 9.91 1.50 0.01
C LEU A 91 9.74 0.09 0.55
N THR A 92 9.75 -0.01 1.87
CA THR A 92 9.49 -1.25 2.61
C THR A 92 8.11 -1.25 3.27
N ASN A 93 7.55 -0.06 3.51
CA ASN A 93 6.26 0.12 4.17
C ASN A 93 5.51 1.31 3.55
N LEU A 94 4.36 1.03 2.95
CA LEU A 94 3.47 2.03 2.38
C LEU A 94 2.12 2.02 3.10
N ARG A 95 1.67 3.18 3.57
CA ARG A 95 0.33 3.34 4.16
C ARG A 95 -0.37 4.59 3.63
N ILE A 96 -1.53 4.39 3.01
CA ILE A 96 -2.34 5.47 2.41
C ILE A 96 -3.79 5.22 2.82
N ASN A 97 -4.40 6.07 3.65
CA ASN A 97 -5.76 5.82 4.11
C ASN A 97 -6.60 7.09 4.21
N ASP A 98 -7.85 7.07 3.76
CA ASP A 98 -8.72 8.26 3.79
C ASP A 98 -8.07 9.47 3.09
N THR A 99 -7.66 9.28 1.84
CA THR A 99 -7.01 10.31 1.01
C THR A 99 -7.56 10.24 -0.41
N PRO A 100 -7.53 11.33 -1.19
CA PRO A 100 -7.91 11.34 -2.60
C PRO A 100 -6.82 10.70 -3.50
N ALA A 101 -6.29 9.55 -3.09
CA ALA A 101 -5.33 8.79 -3.89
C ALA A 101 -6.06 7.96 -4.96
N THR A 102 -5.51 7.93 -6.16
CA THR A 102 -6.08 7.30 -7.35
C THR A 102 -5.04 6.42 -8.03
N GLY A 103 -5.43 5.75 -9.11
CA GLY A 103 -4.54 4.95 -9.96
C GLY A 103 -4.77 3.45 -9.77
N ASP A 104 -3.79 2.64 -10.17
CA ASP A 104 -3.88 1.18 -10.14
C ASP A 104 -2.74 0.58 -9.32
N ILE A 105 -3.09 -0.30 -8.37
CA ILE A 105 -2.12 -0.95 -7.48
C ILE A 105 -1.06 -1.76 -8.24
N VAL A 106 -1.36 -2.20 -9.47
CA VAL A 106 -0.41 -2.89 -10.35
C VAL A 106 0.85 -2.07 -10.60
N SER A 107 0.75 -0.76 -10.62
CA SER A 107 1.92 0.12 -10.80
C SER A 107 2.97 -0.05 -9.68
N LEU A 108 2.54 -0.43 -8.48
CA LEU A 108 3.40 -0.67 -7.32
C LEU A 108 3.98 -2.09 -7.27
N TYR A 109 3.56 -2.99 -8.15
CA TYR A 109 4.04 -4.38 -8.18
C TYR A 109 5.54 -4.50 -8.42
N VAL A 110 6.20 -3.43 -8.89
CA VAL A 110 7.65 -3.38 -9.11
C VAL A 110 8.47 -3.19 -7.83
N LEU A 111 7.85 -2.82 -6.70
CA LEU A 111 8.53 -2.50 -5.43
C LEU A 111 8.98 -3.78 -4.69
N SER A 112 10.12 -4.35 -5.09
CA SER A 112 10.63 -5.65 -4.59
C SER A 112 10.89 -5.71 -3.09
N ASP A 113 11.15 -4.57 -2.47
CA ASP A 113 11.52 -4.47 -1.06
C ASP A 113 10.30 -4.27 -0.15
N LEU A 114 9.09 -4.20 -0.72
CA LEU A 114 7.86 -3.94 0.01
C LEU A 114 7.53 -5.10 0.95
N THR A 115 7.43 -4.79 2.24
CA THR A 115 7.10 -5.76 3.30
C THR A 115 5.71 -5.52 3.88
N ALA A 116 5.17 -4.31 3.75
CA ALA A 116 3.83 -3.98 4.19
C ALA A 116 3.18 -2.95 3.27
N ILE A 117 1.92 -3.21 2.93
CA ILE A 117 1.05 -2.28 2.22
C ILE A 117 -0.32 -2.21 2.91
N ILE A 118 -0.71 -1.00 3.29
CA ILE A 118 -2.02 -0.73 3.88
C ILE A 118 -2.65 0.43 3.12
N VAL A 119 -3.63 0.13 2.28
CA VAL A 119 -4.32 1.13 1.46
C VAL A 119 -5.82 0.95 1.65
N SER A 120 -6.49 1.95 2.23
CA SER A 120 -7.94 1.87 2.44
C SER A 120 -8.65 3.18 2.25
N ARG A 121 -9.90 3.13 1.80
CA ARG A 121 -10.77 4.30 1.60
C ARG A 121 -10.11 5.32 0.65
N THR A 122 -9.64 4.80 -0.49
CA THR A 122 -9.14 5.58 -1.63
C THR A 122 -9.87 5.15 -2.92
N ASP A 123 -9.56 5.81 -4.04
CA ASP A 123 -10.06 5.46 -5.39
C ASP A 123 -9.03 4.65 -6.20
N ILE A 124 -8.16 3.91 -5.51
CA ILE A 124 -7.15 3.03 -6.14
C ILE A 124 -7.82 1.73 -6.57
N GLY A 125 -7.76 1.41 -7.87
CA GLY A 125 -8.26 0.15 -8.43
C GLY A 125 -7.20 -0.96 -8.50
N CYS A 126 -7.58 -2.09 -9.09
CA CYS A 126 -6.64 -3.18 -9.38
C CYS A 126 -6.94 -3.87 -10.71
N SER A 127 -6.03 -3.74 -11.68
CA SER A 127 -6.06 -4.55 -12.90
C SER A 127 -5.17 -5.80 -12.78
N SER A 128 -5.14 -6.60 -13.84
CA SER A 128 -4.27 -7.78 -13.93
C SER A 128 -2.81 -7.36 -14.10
N GLY A 129 -1.90 -7.96 -13.34
CA GLY A 129 -0.46 -7.68 -13.43
C GLY A 129 0.42 -8.77 -12.82
N VAL A 130 1.74 -8.59 -12.93
CA VAL A 130 2.74 -9.50 -12.35
C VAL A 130 3.31 -8.87 -11.09
N MET A 131 2.96 -9.45 -9.93
CA MET A 131 3.38 -8.95 -8.62
C MET A 131 4.82 -9.37 -8.30
N ASN A 132 5.67 -8.43 -7.91
CA ASN A 132 7.04 -8.68 -7.45
C ASN A 132 7.24 -8.12 -6.03
N TRP A 133 6.54 -8.70 -5.05
CA TRP A 133 6.71 -8.39 -3.61
C TRP A 133 7.19 -9.62 -2.83
N PRO A 134 8.35 -10.21 -3.16
CA PRO A 134 8.80 -11.48 -2.60
C PRO A 134 8.91 -11.47 -1.07
N ALA A 135 9.14 -10.30 -0.45
CA ALA A 135 9.29 -10.15 0.99
C ALA A 135 8.01 -9.69 1.71
N ILE A 136 6.84 -9.66 1.03
CA ILE A 136 5.60 -9.13 1.60
C ILE A 136 5.17 -9.92 2.85
N ARG A 137 4.80 -9.18 3.89
CA ARG A 137 4.42 -9.71 5.20
C ARG A 137 2.98 -9.36 5.55
N SER A 138 2.55 -8.16 5.18
CA SER A 138 1.24 -7.64 5.55
C SER A 138 0.62 -6.90 4.37
N ILE A 139 -0.56 -7.36 3.97
CA ILE A 139 -1.39 -6.72 2.95
C ILE A 139 -2.73 -6.38 3.61
N SER A 140 -3.15 -5.13 3.52
CA SER A 140 -4.49 -4.69 3.91
C SER A 140 -5.01 -3.70 2.88
N LEU A 141 -5.96 -4.12 2.05
CA LEU A 141 -6.50 -3.34 0.93
C LEU A 141 -8.02 -3.28 1.04
N ASP A 142 -8.60 -2.09 1.15
CA ASP A 142 -10.05 -1.87 1.30
C ASP A 142 -10.47 -0.59 0.59
N ASN A 143 -10.66 -0.68 -0.73
CA ASN A 143 -10.85 0.48 -1.63
C ASN A 143 -12.09 0.31 -2.50
N SER A 144 -13.11 -0.37 -1.98
CA SER A 144 -14.37 -0.61 -2.68
C SER A 144 -14.19 -1.30 -4.04
N TRP A 145 -13.20 -2.20 -4.14
CA TRP A 145 -12.91 -2.93 -5.36
C TRP A 145 -14.10 -3.74 -5.84
N THR A 146 -14.33 -3.69 -7.15
CA THR A 146 -15.26 -4.58 -7.83
C THR A 146 -14.74 -6.03 -7.80
N GLN A 147 -15.62 -7.01 -8.04
CA GLN A 147 -15.22 -8.42 -8.06
C GLN A 147 -14.08 -8.71 -9.07
N PRO A 148 -14.06 -8.17 -10.30
CA PRO A 148 -12.94 -8.36 -11.22
C PRO A 148 -11.60 -7.83 -10.68
N GLU A 149 -11.60 -6.73 -9.93
CA GLU A 149 -10.38 -6.16 -9.35
C GLU A 149 -9.85 -7.02 -8.19
N VAL A 150 -10.75 -7.48 -7.32
CA VAL A 150 -10.44 -8.46 -6.27
C VAL A 150 -9.83 -9.73 -6.89
N ASP A 151 -10.45 -10.25 -7.94
CA ASP A 151 -9.98 -11.44 -8.64
C ASP A 151 -8.60 -11.22 -9.29
N ALA A 152 -8.38 -10.05 -9.92
CA ALA A 152 -7.11 -9.68 -10.50
C ALA A 152 -5.99 -9.65 -9.46
N PHE A 153 -6.23 -9.04 -8.30
CA PHE A 153 -5.31 -9.02 -7.17
C PHE A 153 -4.96 -10.44 -6.69
N VAL A 154 -5.99 -11.25 -6.41
CA VAL A 154 -5.82 -12.64 -5.93
C VAL A 154 -5.01 -13.47 -6.93
N ASN A 155 -5.27 -13.30 -8.23
CA ASN A 155 -4.53 -14.00 -9.27
C ASN A 155 -3.04 -13.62 -9.28
N ALA A 156 -2.72 -12.32 -9.16
CA ALA A 156 -1.34 -11.84 -9.10
C ALA A 156 -0.62 -12.34 -7.84
N LEU A 157 -1.29 -12.29 -6.68
CA LEU A 157 -0.73 -12.76 -5.42
C LEU A 157 -0.48 -14.28 -5.43
N TYR A 158 -1.39 -15.06 -6.02
CA TYR A 158 -1.21 -16.50 -6.17
C TYR A 158 0.03 -16.84 -7.03
N ILE A 159 0.26 -16.08 -8.11
CA ILE A 159 1.46 -16.27 -8.95
C ILE A 159 2.73 -15.99 -8.14
N LEU A 160 2.79 -14.88 -7.40
CA LEU A 160 3.91 -14.55 -6.52
C LEU A 160 4.15 -15.65 -5.46
N TRP A 161 3.07 -16.14 -4.86
CA TRP A 161 3.09 -17.18 -3.84
C TRP A 161 3.73 -18.47 -4.35
N VAL A 162 3.35 -18.92 -5.56
CA VAL A 162 3.98 -20.08 -6.23
C VAL A 162 5.43 -19.78 -6.64
N SER A 163 5.71 -18.57 -7.13
CA SER A 163 7.00 -18.28 -7.76
C SER A 163 8.14 -17.98 -6.79
N GLY A 164 7.85 -17.50 -5.57
CA GLY A 164 8.95 -17.09 -4.69
C GLY A 164 8.61 -16.17 -3.53
N LEU A 165 7.42 -16.25 -2.95
CA LEU A 165 7.15 -15.59 -1.67
C LEU A 165 8.14 -16.13 -0.61
N THR A 166 8.89 -15.23 0.02
CA THR A 166 9.99 -15.56 0.94
C THR A 166 9.60 -15.50 2.41
N TYR A 167 8.58 -14.71 2.77
CA TYR A 167 8.13 -14.61 4.15
C TYR A 167 7.24 -15.78 4.53
N ALA A 168 7.49 -16.36 5.71
CA ALA A 168 6.92 -17.64 6.11
C ALA A 168 5.40 -17.62 6.32
N THR A 169 4.88 -16.52 6.88
CA THR A 169 3.52 -16.46 7.42
C THR A 169 2.84 -15.11 7.17
N PRO A 170 2.76 -14.61 5.93
CA PRO A 170 2.14 -13.33 5.65
C PRO A 170 0.65 -13.31 6.01
N THR A 171 0.11 -12.11 6.20
CA THR A 171 -1.32 -11.87 6.39
C THR A 171 -1.88 -11.07 5.23
N CYS A 172 -3.06 -11.44 4.76
CA CYS A 172 -3.78 -10.67 3.74
C CYS A 172 -5.19 -10.32 4.21
N TYR A 173 -5.55 -9.05 4.12
CA TYR A 173 -6.90 -8.55 4.29
C TYR A 173 -7.29 -7.80 3.01
N ILE A 174 -8.32 -8.31 2.32
CA ILE A 174 -8.96 -7.67 1.17
C ILE A 174 -10.49 -7.60 1.35
N GLY A 175 -10.97 -7.67 2.60
CA GLY A 175 -12.39 -7.55 2.94
C GLY A 175 -12.84 -6.09 3.05
N GLY A 176 -13.96 -5.86 3.74
CA GLY A 176 -14.49 -4.51 3.97
C GLY A 176 -15.49 -4.11 2.89
N SER A 177 -15.24 -2.98 2.23
CA SER A 177 -16.08 -2.49 1.13
C SER A 177 -15.78 -3.14 -0.21
N ASN A 178 -14.68 -3.90 -0.33
CA ASN A 178 -14.41 -4.70 -1.53
C ASN A 178 -15.47 -5.78 -1.74
N ALA A 179 -15.77 -6.11 -3.00
CA ALA A 179 -16.63 -7.21 -3.37
C ALA A 179 -16.05 -8.59 -2.96
N ALA A 180 -16.91 -9.60 -2.92
CA ALA A 180 -16.46 -10.97 -2.69
C ALA A 180 -15.68 -11.53 -3.90
N PRO A 181 -14.57 -12.26 -3.69
CA PRO A 181 -13.87 -12.96 -4.77
C PRO A 181 -14.79 -13.97 -5.45
N SER A 182 -14.58 -14.22 -6.74
CA SER A 182 -15.43 -15.12 -7.51
C SER A 182 -15.13 -16.61 -7.27
N GLY A 183 -16.11 -17.45 -7.63
CA GLY A 183 -15.96 -18.90 -7.70
C GLY A 183 -16.53 -19.67 -6.51
N THR A 184 -16.01 -20.88 -6.31
CA THR A 184 -16.40 -21.78 -5.23
C THR A 184 -15.17 -22.54 -4.77
N TYR A 185 -15.21 -23.13 -3.58
CA TYR A 185 -14.20 -24.12 -3.22
C TYR A 185 -14.37 -25.36 -4.10
N GLN A 186 -13.35 -25.62 -4.92
CA GLN A 186 -13.18 -26.85 -5.68
C GLN A 186 -11.86 -27.48 -5.20
N ALA A 187 -11.72 -28.79 -5.31
CA ALA A 187 -10.46 -29.47 -4.96
C ALA A 187 -9.64 -29.73 -6.23
N ALA A 188 -9.39 -28.68 -7.02
CA ALA A 188 -8.62 -28.74 -8.26
C ALA A 188 -7.14 -28.43 -8.01
N ASN A 189 -6.27 -29.08 -8.80
CA ASN A 189 -4.84 -28.81 -8.78
C ASN A 189 -4.33 -28.71 -10.24
N PRO A 190 -3.97 -27.50 -10.73
CA PRO A 190 -3.96 -26.22 -10.02
C PRO A 190 -5.38 -25.66 -9.74
N PRO A 191 -5.53 -24.77 -8.75
CA PRO A 191 -6.80 -24.09 -8.47
C PRO A 191 -7.24 -23.20 -9.63
N THR A 192 -8.54 -23.16 -9.90
CA THR A 192 -9.12 -22.52 -11.09
C THR A 192 -9.88 -21.24 -10.78
N THR A 193 -10.33 -21.06 -9.53
CA THR A 193 -11.08 -19.86 -9.10
C THR A 193 -10.32 -19.00 -8.08
N PRO A 194 -10.59 -17.69 -7.99
CA PRO A 194 -10.02 -16.82 -6.96
C PRO A 194 -10.29 -17.30 -5.53
N LEU A 195 -11.52 -17.72 -5.21
CA LEU A 195 -11.85 -18.30 -3.90
C LEU A 195 -11.00 -19.54 -3.58
N GLU A 196 -10.80 -20.42 -4.56
CA GLU A 196 -9.97 -21.61 -4.39
C GLU A 196 -8.49 -21.27 -4.22
N LYS A 197 -7.97 -20.27 -4.96
CA LYS A 197 -6.60 -19.77 -4.80
C LYS A 197 -6.34 -19.24 -3.38
N ILE A 198 -7.29 -18.47 -2.83
CA ILE A 198 -7.22 -18.00 -1.45
C ILE A 198 -7.14 -19.18 -0.49
N TYR A 199 -8.00 -20.18 -0.66
CA TYR A 199 -7.97 -21.38 0.18
C TYR A 199 -6.62 -22.10 0.11
N THR A 200 -6.08 -22.29 -1.09
CA THR A 200 -4.80 -22.99 -1.31
C THR A 200 -3.62 -22.24 -0.71
N MET A 201 -3.59 -20.90 -0.79
CA MET A 201 -2.55 -20.08 -0.17
C MET A 201 -2.51 -20.18 1.36
N VAL A 202 -3.62 -20.58 2.01
CA VAL A 202 -3.72 -20.77 3.46
C VAL A 202 -3.46 -22.22 3.86
N ASN A 203 -3.94 -23.19 3.07
CA ASN A 203 -4.00 -24.60 3.48
C ASN A 203 -2.98 -25.52 2.78
N ASP A 204 -2.13 -24.97 1.90
CA ASP A 204 -1.16 -25.65 1.01
C ASP A 204 -0.96 -27.15 1.23
N ASN A 205 -1.95 -27.94 0.83
CA ASN A 205 -2.03 -29.36 1.13
C ASN A 205 -1.15 -30.21 0.21
N THR A 206 -0.60 -29.60 -0.84
CA THR A 206 0.24 -30.24 -1.85
C THR A 206 1.68 -29.73 -1.86
N SER A 207 2.05 -28.84 -0.93
CA SER A 207 3.36 -28.18 -0.90
C SER A 207 3.68 -27.46 -2.22
N THR A 208 2.65 -26.83 -2.80
CA THR A 208 2.72 -26.08 -4.07
C THR A 208 3.37 -24.72 -3.87
N GLY A 209 3.22 -24.12 -2.69
CA GLY A 209 3.85 -22.85 -2.35
C GLY A 209 5.07 -23.04 -1.47
N ASN A 210 5.90 -22.00 -1.39
CA ASN A 210 7.06 -22.01 -0.51
C ASN A 210 6.68 -21.75 0.96
N ASN A 211 5.53 -21.12 1.22
CA ASN A 211 5.10 -20.60 2.52
C ASN A 211 3.56 -20.60 2.61
N THR A 212 2.95 -20.45 3.80
CA THR A 212 1.47 -20.39 3.93
C THR A 212 1.04 -19.07 4.57
N PHE A 213 -0.08 -18.50 4.10
CA PHE A 213 -0.65 -17.33 4.76
C PHE A 213 -1.17 -17.72 6.14
N SER A 214 -0.75 -16.99 7.18
CA SER A 214 -1.27 -17.20 8.54
C SER A 214 -2.72 -16.77 8.67
N SER A 215 -3.15 -15.81 7.84
CA SER A 215 -4.54 -15.43 7.66
C SER A 215 -4.77 -14.83 6.28
N PHE A 216 -5.94 -15.11 5.71
CA PHE A 216 -6.44 -14.47 4.49
C PHE A 216 -7.91 -14.13 4.70
N THR A 217 -8.23 -12.85 4.83
CA THR A 217 -9.58 -12.33 5.10
C THR A 217 -10.11 -11.58 3.88
N TYR A 218 -11.35 -11.85 3.50
CA TYR A 218 -12.03 -11.25 2.35
C TYR A 218 -13.53 -11.10 2.65
N THR A 219 -14.22 -10.27 1.88
CA THR A 219 -15.68 -10.08 1.99
C THR A 219 -16.40 -11.36 1.55
N THR A 220 -17.28 -11.89 2.40
CA THR A 220 -18.09 -13.06 2.05
C THR A 220 -19.30 -12.66 1.18
N PRO A 221 -19.75 -13.52 0.25
CA PRO A 221 -20.96 -13.29 -0.55
C PRO A 221 -22.23 -13.07 0.27
#